data_AF-A0A959LLB3-F1
#
_entry.id   AF-A0A959LLB3-F1
#
_cell.length_a   1.000
_cell.length_b   1.000
_cell.length_c   1.000
_cell.angle_alpha   90.00
_cell.angle_beta   90.00
_cell.angle_gamma   90.00
#
_symmetry.space_group_name_H-M   'P 1'
#
loop_
_entity.id
_entity.type
_entity.pdbx_description
1 polymer ?
#
loop_
_entity_poly.entity_id
_entity_poly.type
_entity_poly.pdbx_seq_one_letter_code
_entity_poly.pdbx_strand_id
1 'polypeptide(L)' 'NSEPGKINISETTHGLVKDKFTCTYRGEHEAKNKGKLKMYFVEVNTST' A
#
# COMPACT_ATOMS: atom_id res chain seq x y z
N ASN A 1 4.55 11.41 2.18
CA ASN A 1 3.20 11.85 2.57
C ASN A 1 2.22 10.70 2.46
N SER A 2 1.36 10.54 3.46
CA SER A 2 0.20 9.65 3.39
C SER A 2 -1.01 10.47 2.92
N GLU A 3 -1.85 9.89 2.08
CA GLU A 3 -3.08 10.54 1.62
C GLU A 3 -4.23 10.20 2.58
N PRO A 4 -4.96 11.21 3.09
CA PRO A 4 -6.12 10.97 3.95
C PRO A 4 -7.20 10.19 3.19
N GLY A 5 -7.81 9.21 3.86
CA GLY A 5 -8.81 8.32 3.27
C GLY A 5 -8.24 7.12 2.50
N LYS A 6 -6.92 7.02 2.32
CA LYS A 6 -6.28 5.85 1.69
C LYS A 6 -5.53 5.00 2.71
N ILE A 7 -5.61 3.68 2.57
CA ILE A 7 -4.87 2.72 3.41
C ILE A 7 -3.54 2.40 2.73
N ASN A 8 -2.45 2.64 3.44
CA ASN A 8 -1.09 2.50 2.93
C ASN A 8 -0.46 1.22 3.47
N ILE A 9 0.03 0.35 2.59
CA ILE A 9 0.59 -0.96 2.94
C ILE A 9 1.96 -1.16 2.29
N SER A 10 2.83 -1.95 2.92
CA SER A 10 4.13 -2.35 2.36
C SER A 10 3.99 -3.53 1.40
N GLU A 11 5.03 -3.81 0.61
CA GLU A 11 5.11 -4.99 -0.27
C GLU A 11 4.78 -6.31 0.44
N THR A 12 5.27 -6.49 1.67
CA THR A 12 5.02 -7.70 2.45
C THR A 12 3.54 -7.89 2.74
N THR A 13 2.87 -6.82 3.17
CA THR A 13 1.42 -6.87 3.43
C THR A 13 0.64 -7.03 2.13
N HIS A 14 1.04 -6.33 1.06
CA HIS A 14 0.46 -6.49 -0.28
C HIS A 14 0.48 -7.96 -0.74
N GLY A 15 1.59 -8.67 -0.55
CA GLY A 15 1.69 -10.10 -0.89
C GLY A 15 0.67 -11.00 -0.19
N LEU A 16 0.21 -10.62 1.00
CA LEU A 16 -0.78 -11.37 1.78
C LEU A 16 -2.23 -11.05 1.42
N VAL A 17 -2.47 -9.88 0.82
CA VAL A 17 -3.84 -9.35 0.62
C VAL A 17 -4.19 -9.08 -0.84
N LYS A 18 -3.23 -9.16 -1.77
CA LYS A 18 -3.41 -8.90 -3.22
C LYS A 18 -4.51 -9.73 -3.87
N ASP A 19 -4.78 -10.93 -3.34
CA ASP A 19 -5.81 -11.83 -3.86
C ASP A 19 -7.22 -11.46 -3.35
N LYS A 20 -7.31 -10.61 -2.33
CA LYS A 20 -8.56 -10.18 -1.69
C LYS A 20 -8.92 -8.72 -1.97
N PHE A 21 -7.91 -7.87 -2.18
CA PHE A 21 -8.10 -6.45 -2.36
C PHE A 21 -7.27 -5.94 -3.53
N THR A 22 -7.85 -5.06 -4.34
CA THR A 22 -7.12 -4.33 -5.36
C THR A 22 -6.18 -3.35 -4.68
N CYS A 23 -4.91 -3.40 -5.07
CA CYS A 23 -3.89 -2.54 -4.51
C CYS A 23 -3.11 -1.86 -5.64
N THR A 24 -2.82 -0.58 -5.46
CA THR A 24 -2.14 0.24 -6.47
C THR A 24 -0.77 0.65 -5.95
N TYR A 25 0.27 0.37 -6.73
CA TYR A 25 1.64 0.75 -6.39
C TYR A 25 1.78 2.27 -6.38
N ARG A 26 2.33 2.82 -5.29
CA ARG A 26 2.47 4.27 -5.09
C ARG A 26 3.91 4.75 -5.06
N GLY A 27 4.86 3.88 -5.36
CA GLY A 27 6.28 4.19 -5.31
C GLY A 27 7.03 3.53 -4.15
N GLU A 28 8.34 3.73 -4.16
CA GLU A 28 9.26 3.30 -3.11
C GLU A 28 9.49 4.41 -2.10
N HIS A 29 9.56 4.04 -0.82
CA HIS A 29 9.93 4.93 0.27
C HIS A 29 11.09 4.34 1.04
N GLU A 30 12.06 5.19 1.37
CA GLU A 30 13.14 4.82 2.28
C GLU A 30 12.60 4.80 3.72
N ALA A 31 12.55 3.61 4.31
CA ALA A 31 12.20 3.47 5.73
C ALA A 31 13.47 3.50 6.56
N LYS A 32 13.47 4.31 7.63
CA LYS A 32 14.58 4.36 8.60
C LYS A 32 14.88 2.93 9.07
N ASN A 33 16.07 2.42 8.73
CA ASN A 33 16.61 1.08 9.04
C ASN A 33 16.23 -0.11 8.14
N LYS A 34 15.39 0.04 7.10
CA LYS A 34 15.03 -1.08 6.21
C LYS A 34 15.34 -0.85 4.72
N GLY A 35 15.95 0.28 4.36
CA GLY A 35 16.21 0.64 2.97
C GLY A 35 14.92 1.02 2.23
N LYS A 36 14.93 0.87 0.90
CA LYS A 36 13.78 1.19 0.05
C LYS A 36 12.70 0.11 0.19
N LEU A 37 11.52 0.49 0.66
CA LEU A 37 10.33 -0.36 0.62
C LEU A 37 9.38 0.11 -0.47
N LYS A 38 8.89 -0.83 -1.26
CA LYS A 38 7.73 -0.60 -2.13
C LYS A 38 6.48 -0.44 -1.28
N MET A 39 5.72 0.59 -1.60
CA MET A 39 4.49 0.91 -0.89
C MET A 39 3.32 0.90 -1.88
N TYR A 40 2.14 0.53 -1.35
CA TYR A 40 0.92 0.38 -2.12
C TYR A 40 -0.24 1.06 -1.38
N PHE A 41 -1.23 1.54 -2.12
CA PHE A 41 -2.52 1.93 -1.57
C PHE A 41 -3.55 0.84 -1.83
N VAL A 42 -4.37 0.54 -0.82
CA VAL A 42 -5.51 -0.36 -0.98
C VAL A 42 -6.67 0.44 -1.58
N GLU A 43 -7.28 -0.08 -2.63
CA GLU A 43 -8.53 0.46 -3.17
C GLU A 43 -9.71 -0.08 -2.37
N VAL A 44 -10.45 0.84 -1.75
CA VAL A 44 -11.70 0.52 -1.08
C VAL A 44 -12.79 0.76 -2.11
N ASN A 45 -13.41 -0.31 -2.61
CA ASN A 45 -14.63 -0.20 -3.41
C ASN A 45 -15.75 0.25 -2.48
N THR A 46 -15.92 1.56 -2.31
CA THR A 46 -17.13 2.11 -1.72
C THR A 46 -18.22 2.08 -2.80
N SER A 47 -18.94 0.96 -2.89
CA SER A 47 -20.25 0.95 -3.54
C SER A 47 -21.13 1.91 -2.72
N THR A 48 -21.29 3.13 -3.23
CA THR A 48 -22.26 4.12 -2.74
C THR A 48 -23.35 4.23 -3.78
#